data_AF-A0A1U8Q8M3-F1
#
_entry.id   AF-A0A1U8Q8M3-F1
#
_cell.length_a   1.000
_cell.length_b   1.000
_cell.length_c   1.000
_cell.angle_alpha   90.00
_cell.angle_beta   90.00
_cell.angle_gamma   90.00
#
_symmetry.space_group_name_H-M   'P 1'
#
loop_
_entity.id
_entity.type
_entity.pdbx_description
1 polymer ?
#
loop_
_entity_poly.entity_id
_entity_poly.type
_entity_poly.pdbx_seq_one_letter_code
_entity_poly.pdbx_strand_id
1 'polypeptide(L)'
;MALFVPVVAKMVELLETPNREGMAATTPLLRLLSPLLAIAFFLLLGISAVDLTDPSSNGTDFIRSSCSTTLYPDVYYTSLSRYGSAVQQDPGQLVCLAIAVSLSNAHRTAAYLSNLSREAETGTDQGAAAVLQDCFTTFGDAVDQMRCSINEMRHINS
;
A
#
# COMPACT_ATOMS: atom_id res chain seq x y z
N MET A 1 19.12 -5.61 -0.34
CA MET A 1 18.13 -4.51 -0.34
C MET A 1 17.24 -4.47 0.92
N ALA A 2 16.92 -5.60 1.56
CA ALA A 2 16.05 -5.66 2.76
C ALA A 2 16.60 -5.05 4.07
N LEU A 3 17.89 -4.70 4.14
CA LEU A 3 18.46 -3.98 5.29
C LEU A 3 18.48 -2.46 5.08
N PHE A 4 18.13 -1.96 3.90
CA PHE A 4 18.37 -0.55 3.56
C PHE A 4 17.24 0.38 3.99
N VAL A 5 15.99 -0.05 3.89
CA VAL A 5 14.81 0.71 4.37
C VAL A 5 14.85 0.99 5.88
N PRO A 6 15.14 0.01 6.77
CA PRO A 6 15.28 0.30 8.19
C PRO A 6 16.53 1.13 8.50
N VAL A 7 17.62 0.98 7.75
CA VAL A 7 18.83 1.82 7.92
C VAL A 7 18.56 3.27 7.54
N VAL A 8 17.83 3.52 6.46
CA VAL A 8 17.45 4.87 6.03
C VAL A 8 16.43 5.48 7.00
N ALA A 9 15.44 4.72 7.46
CA ALA A 9 14.49 5.17 8.48
C ALA A 9 15.21 5.48 9.82
N LYS A 10 16.19 4.65 10.22
CA LYS A 10 17.01 4.89 11.42
C LYS A 10 17.97 6.08 11.25
N MET A 11 18.48 6.31 10.04
CA MET A 11 19.34 7.45 9.73
C MET A 11 18.56 8.76 9.69
N VAL A 12 17.31 8.73 9.21
CA VAL A 12 16.37 9.86 9.29
C VAL A 12 15.96 10.14 10.74
N GLU A 13 15.70 9.11 11.55
CA GLU A 13 15.48 9.27 13.00
C GLU A 13 16.72 9.86 13.73
N LEU A 14 17.93 9.45 13.36
CA LEU A 14 19.17 9.98 13.96
C LEU A 14 19.49 11.42 13.53
N LEU A 15 18.85 11.93 12.47
CA LEU A 15 18.96 13.32 12.03
C LEU A 15 17.92 14.25 12.71
N GLU A 16 16.90 13.68 13.37
CA GLU A 16 15.85 14.39 14.11
C GLU A 16 16.10 14.36 15.63
N THR A 17 17.36 14.51 16.08
CA THR A 17 17.60 14.80 17.50
C THR A 17 17.33 16.29 17.75
N PRO A 18 16.46 16.66 18.70
CA PRO A 18 16.30 18.05 19.11
C PRO A 18 17.55 18.51 19.85
N ASN A 19 18.50 19.12 19.12
CA ASN A 19 19.68 19.73 19.73
C ASN A 19 19.25 20.99 20.50
N ARG A 20 19.25 20.90 21.83
CA ARG A 20 19.10 22.04 22.71
C ARG A 20 20.45 22.77 22.80
N GLU A 21 20.43 24.04 22.40
CA GLU A 21 21.37 25.13 22.70
C GLU A 21 22.68 25.20 21.88
N GLY A 22 22.96 26.41 21.37
CA GLY A 22 24.29 26.78 20.89
C GLY A 22 24.33 27.48 19.52
N MET A 23 24.27 28.81 19.55
CA MET A 23 24.50 29.78 18.48
C MET A 23 25.59 29.42 17.44
N ALA A 24 25.26 29.41 16.14
CA ALA A 24 26.16 29.85 15.05
C ALA A 24 25.42 29.95 13.70
N ALA A 25 25.43 31.14 13.10
CA ALA A 25 24.70 31.54 11.90
C ALA A 25 25.37 31.09 10.58
N THR A 26 25.54 29.78 10.36
CA THR A 26 26.04 29.20 9.09
C THR A 26 25.15 28.06 8.54
N THR A 27 23.98 27.85 9.14
CA THR A 27 23.12 26.67 8.97
C THR A 27 22.09 26.64 7.82
N PRO A 28 21.72 27.73 7.10
CA PRO A 28 20.64 27.63 6.11
C PRO A 28 21.07 26.94 4.81
N LEU A 29 22.32 27.13 4.38
CA LEU A 29 22.84 26.55 3.13
C LEU A 29 23.01 25.03 3.21
N LEU A 30 23.47 24.52 4.35
CA LEU A 30 23.60 23.07 4.58
C LEU A 30 22.24 22.36 4.58
N ARG A 31 21.17 23.04 5.05
CA ARG A 31 19.82 22.48 5.08
C ARG A 31 19.19 22.34 3.70
N LEU A 32 19.50 23.22 2.73
CA LEU A 32 19.03 23.08 1.35
C LEU A 32 19.84 22.08 0.51
N LEU A 33 21.11 21.82 0.85
CA LEU A 33 21.94 20.85 0.14
C LEU A 33 21.57 19.39 0.47
N SER A 34 21.04 19.15 1.67
CA SER A 34 20.62 17.82 2.14
C SER A 34 19.56 17.14 1.24
N PRO A 35 18.42 17.78 0.90
CA PRO A 35 17.43 17.15 0.02
C PRO A 35 17.96 16.96 -1.41
N LEU A 36 18.80 17.88 -1.90
CA LEU A 36 19.37 17.80 -3.25
C LEU A 36 20.30 16.60 -3.41
N LEU A 37 21.11 16.31 -2.37
CA LEU A 37 22.00 15.15 -2.33
C LEU A 37 21.21 13.83 -2.21
N ALA A 38 20.13 13.83 -1.44
CA ALA A 38 19.24 12.67 -1.30
C ALA A 38 18.54 12.31 -2.62
N ILE A 39 18.06 13.31 -3.37
CA ILE A 39 17.44 13.12 -4.69
C ILE A 39 18.46 12.61 -5.71
N ALA A 40 19.66 13.20 -5.75
CA ALA A 40 20.73 12.74 -6.64
C ALA A 40 21.14 11.28 -6.34
N PHE A 41 21.20 10.90 -5.07
CA PHE A 41 21.48 9.53 -4.65
C PHE A 41 20.37 8.55 -5.06
N PHE A 42 19.09 8.95 -4.93
CA PHE A 42 17.95 8.16 -5.39
C PHE A 42 17.96 7.93 -6.90
N LEU A 43 18.31 8.96 -7.68
CA LEU A 43 18.43 8.89 -9.15
C LEU A 43 19.61 8.02 -9.59
N LEU A 44 20.72 8.04 -8.84
CA LEU A 44 21.89 7.19 -9.09
C LEU A 44 21.64 5.72 -8.74
N LEU A 45 20.81 5.42 -7.74
CA LEU A 45 20.44 4.05 -7.35
C LEU A 45 19.34 3.42 -8.20
N GLY A 46 18.66 4.19 -9.06
CA GLY A 46 17.61 3.70 -9.97
C GLY A 46 18.12 2.89 -11.17
N ILE A 47 19.44 2.72 -11.31
CA ILE A 47 20.02 1.90 -12.38
C ILE A 47 20.59 0.62 -11.75
N SER A 48 19.82 -0.47 -11.77
CA SER A 48 20.39 -1.81 -11.57
C SER A 48 19.60 -2.91 -12.27
N ALA A 49 20.29 -3.49 -13.27
CA ALA A 49 20.29 -4.87 -13.74
C ALA A 49 18.97 -5.61 -14.01
N VAL A 50 18.72 -5.88 -15.29
CA VAL A 50 17.85 -6.97 -15.76
C VAL A 50 18.52 -8.32 -15.46
N ASP A 51 17.99 -9.05 -14.48
CA ASP A 51 18.37 -10.44 -14.21
C ASP A 51 17.40 -11.39 -14.95
N LEU A 52 17.93 -12.26 -15.80
CA LEU A 52 17.18 -13.26 -16.54
C LEU A 52 16.93 -14.50 -15.65
N THR A 53 16.08 -14.33 -14.64
CA THR A 53 15.50 -15.42 -13.85
C THR A 53 13.99 -15.51 -14.09
N ASP A 54 13.44 -16.71 -13.85
CA ASP A 54 12.02 -17.05 -14.10
C ASP A 54 11.09 -15.90 -13.63
N PRO A 55 10.25 -15.36 -14.53
CA PRO A 55 9.40 -14.21 -14.19
C PRO A 55 8.46 -14.49 -13.00
N SER A 56 8.18 -15.76 -12.69
CA SER A 56 7.34 -16.16 -11.57
C SER A 56 8.02 -16.07 -10.19
N SER A 57 9.31 -16.44 -10.08
CA SER A 57 10.08 -16.28 -8.83
C SER A 57 10.32 -14.81 -8.53
N ASN A 58 10.67 -14.06 -9.58
CA ASN A 58 11.00 -12.65 -9.51
C ASN A 58 9.81 -11.76 -9.10
N GLY A 59 8.59 -12.10 -9.55
CA GLY A 59 7.38 -11.40 -9.17
C GLY A 59 6.96 -11.66 -7.72
N THR A 60 7.16 -12.88 -7.22
CA THR A 60 6.79 -13.24 -5.84
C THR A 60 7.76 -12.61 -4.83
N ASP A 61 9.05 -12.57 -5.15
CA ASP A 61 10.06 -11.89 -4.33
C ASP A 61 9.88 -10.37 -4.33
N PHE A 62 9.48 -9.79 -5.47
CA PHE A 62 9.09 -8.39 -5.54
C PHE A 62 7.92 -8.08 -4.59
N ILE A 63 6.83 -8.85 -4.66
CA ILE A 63 5.70 -8.71 -3.73
C ILE A 63 6.17 -8.80 -2.28
N ARG A 64 6.96 -9.83 -1.95
CA ARG A 64 7.50 -10.04 -0.59
C ARG A 64 8.28 -8.85 -0.08
N SER A 65 9.11 -8.24 -0.92
CA SER A 65 9.88 -7.05 -0.56
C SER A 65 8.97 -5.83 -0.30
N SER A 66 7.86 -5.69 -1.03
CA SER A 66 6.87 -4.63 -0.83
C SER A 66 6.02 -4.82 0.42
N CYS A 67 5.88 -6.06 0.93
CA CYS A 67 5.06 -6.35 2.12
C CYS A 67 5.60 -5.71 3.40
N SER A 68 6.93 -5.56 3.52
CA SER A 68 7.58 -5.19 4.79
C SER A 68 7.25 -3.79 5.29
N THR A 69 6.65 -2.94 4.44
CA THR A 69 6.22 -1.59 4.78
C THR A 69 4.72 -1.50 5.09
N THR A 70 3.99 -2.61 5.00
CA THR A 70 2.55 -2.67 5.24
C THR A 70 2.24 -3.01 6.71
N LEU A 71 1.06 -2.63 7.18
CA LEU A 71 0.61 -2.93 8.55
C LEU A 71 0.34 -4.42 8.78
N TYR A 72 -0.01 -5.17 7.72
CA TYR A 72 -0.31 -6.60 7.78
C TYR A 72 0.47 -7.37 6.70
N PRO A 73 1.80 -7.56 6.88
CA PRO A 73 2.67 -8.12 5.85
C PRO A 73 2.26 -9.53 5.40
N ASP A 74 1.86 -10.39 6.33
CA ASP A 74 1.46 -11.76 6.02
C ASP A 74 0.19 -11.78 5.17
N VAL A 75 -0.83 -11.01 5.56
CA VAL A 75 -2.10 -10.91 4.82
C VAL A 75 -1.86 -10.37 3.42
N TYR A 76 -1.04 -9.34 3.29
CA TYR A 76 -0.68 -8.76 2.00
C TYR A 76 0.02 -9.80 1.11
N TYR A 77 1.05 -10.48 1.63
CA TYR A 77 1.80 -11.48 0.88
C TYR A 77 0.91 -12.66 0.45
N THR A 78 0.12 -13.22 1.35
CA THR A 78 -0.76 -14.35 1.03
C THR A 78 -1.83 -13.97 0.02
N SER A 79 -2.32 -12.72 0.08
CA SER A 79 -3.33 -12.23 -0.86
C SER A 79 -2.78 -12.04 -2.26
N LEU A 80 -1.52 -11.59 -2.38
CA LEU A 80 -0.96 -11.14 -3.66
C LEU A 80 0.03 -12.12 -4.31
N SER A 81 0.68 -12.99 -3.54
CA SER A 81 1.72 -13.93 -4.03
C SER A 81 1.28 -14.76 -5.25
N ARG A 82 0.01 -15.19 -5.29
CA ARG A 82 -0.57 -15.93 -6.42
C ARG A 82 -0.61 -15.16 -7.75
N TYR A 83 -0.41 -13.84 -7.70
CA TYR A 83 -0.40 -12.95 -8.85
C TYR A 83 1.01 -12.45 -9.20
N GLY A 84 2.07 -13.05 -8.63
CA GLY A 84 3.46 -12.62 -8.87
C GLY A 84 3.80 -12.45 -10.35
N SER A 85 3.35 -13.36 -11.21
CA SER A 85 3.56 -13.27 -12.66
C SER A 85 2.83 -12.10 -13.33
N ALA A 86 1.72 -11.63 -12.77
CA ALA A 86 0.93 -10.53 -13.32
C ALA A 86 1.46 -9.15 -12.91
N VAL A 87 2.30 -9.08 -11.88
CA VAL A 87 2.86 -7.83 -11.36
C VAL A 87 4.05 -7.35 -12.19
N GLN A 88 4.80 -8.27 -12.84
CA GLN A 88 5.95 -7.96 -13.70
C GLN A 88 6.98 -6.99 -13.07
N GLN A 89 7.12 -7.04 -11.75
CA GLN A 89 7.95 -6.12 -10.96
C GLN A 89 7.59 -4.62 -11.11
N ASP A 90 6.38 -4.32 -11.57
CA ASP A 90 5.87 -2.97 -11.72
C ASP A 90 5.08 -2.53 -10.47
N PRO A 91 5.53 -1.49 -9.75
CA PRO A 91 4.81 -0.97 -8.58
C PRO A 91 3.38 -0.51 -8.91
N GLY A 92 3.15 0.05 -10.11
CA GLY A 92 1.83 0.50 -10.54
C GLY A 92 0.84 -0.66 -10.69
N GLN A 93 1.26 -1.74 -11.36
CA GLN A 93 0.51 -2.99 -11.48
C GLN A 93 0.27 -3.64 -10.11
N LEU A 94 1.26 -3.62 -9.21
CA LEU A 94 1.10 -4.15 -7.85
C LEU A 94 0.00 -3.41 -7.08
N VAL A 95 -0.02 -2.08 -7.17
CA VAL A 95 -1.06 -1.26 -6.51
C VAL A 95 -2.43 -1.50 -7.15
N CYS A 96 -2.53 -1.48 -8.48
CA CYS A 96 -3.78 -1.80 -9.20
C CYS A 96 -4.34 -3.17 -8.77
N LEU A 97 -3.47 -4.17 -8.67
CA LEU A 97 -3.85 -5.51 -8.25
C LEU A 97 -4.32 -5.53 -6.79
N ALA A 98 -3.61 -4.87 -5.89
CA ALA A 98 -4.00 -4.76 -4.48
C ALA A 98 -5.39 -4.12 -4.32
N ILE A 99 -5.68 -3.07 -5.09
CA ILE A 99 -7.01 -2.44 -5.12
C ILE A 99 -8.05 -3.41 -5.70
N ALA A 100 -7.74 -4.12 -6.79
CA ALA A 100 -8.67 -5.09 -7.40
C ALA A 100 -9.02 -6.26 -6.47
N VAL A 101 -8.04 -6.79 -5.73
CA VAL A 101 -8.29 -7.84 -4.71
C VAL A 101 -9.16 -7.28 -3.57
N SER A 102 -8.86 -6.06 -3.11
CA SER A 102 -9.65 -5.38 -2.08
C SER A 102 -11.10 -5.14 -2.53
N LEU A 103 -11.29 -4.70 -3.78
CA LEU A 103 -12.59 -4.50 -4.41
C LEU A 103 -13.39 -5.81 -4.47
N SER A 104 -12.74 -6.91 -4.87
CA SER A 104 -13.40 -8.23 -4.89
C SER A 104 -13.86 -8.66 -3.49
N ASN A 105 -13.07 -8.36 -2.46
CA ASN A 105 -13.43 -8.69 -1.08
C ASN A 105 -14.54 -7.78 -0.58
N ALA A 106 -14.45 -6.47 -0.80
CA ALA A 106 -15.48 -5.50 -0.42
C ALA A 106 -16.84 -5.84 -1.04
N HIS A 107 -16.86 -6.20 -2.33
CA HIS A 107 -18.09 -6.62 -3.01
C HIS A 107 -18.69 -7.90 -2.40
N ARG A 108 -17.86 -8.89 -2.05
CA ARG A 108 -18.33 -10.11 -1.37
C ARG A 108 -18.88 -9.81 0.02
N THR A 109 -18.20 -8.94 0.77
CA THR A 109 -18.65 -8.51 2.09
C THR A 109 -19.97 -7.74 2.02
N ALA A 110 -20.15 -6.85 1.04
CA ALA A 110 -21.43 -6.18 0.80
C ALA A 110 -22.56 -7.19 0.55
N ALA A 111 -22.34 -8.16 -0.35
CA ALA A 111 -23.34 -9.20 -0.62
C ALA A 111 -23.66 -10.05 0.63
N TYR A 112 -22.65 -10.39 1.42
CA TYR A 112 -22.82 -11.10 2.68
C TYR A 112 -23.65 -10.30 3.69
N LEU A 113 -23.34 -9.02 3.88
CA LEU A 113 -24.06 -8.12 4.80
C LEU A 113 -25.51 -7.90 4.36
N SER A 114 -25.76 -7.78 3.05
CA SER A 114 -27.13 -7.68 2.52
C SER A 114 -27.95 -8.95 2.81
N ASN A 115 -27.37 -10.13 2.65
CA ASN A 115 -28.05 -11.38 3.00
C ASN A 115 -28.32 -11.48 4.50
N LEU A 116 -27.34 -11.13 5.33
CA LEU A 116 -27.50 -11.17 6.78
C LEU A 116 -28.52 -10.15 7.28
N SER A 117 -28.57 -8.95 6.67
CA SER A 117 -29.57 -7.93 6.96
C SER A 117 -30.98 -8.46 6.66
N ARG A 118 -31.19 -9.06 5.48
CA ARG A 118 -32.48 -9.68 5.12
C ARG A 118 -32.90 -10.79 6.07
N GLU A 119 -31.95 -11.60 6.55
CA GLU A 119 -32.23 -12.63 7.56
C GLU A 119 -32.63 -12.00 8.90
N ALA A 120 -31.93 -10.94 9.33
CA ALA A 120 -32.22 -10.21 10.57
C ALA A 120 -33.58 -9.48 10.53
N GLU A 121 -33.99 -8.96 9.37
CA GLU A 121 -35.32 -8.34 9.16
C GLU A 121 -36.48 -9.31 9.42
N THR A 122 -36.27 -10.61 9.18
CA THR A 122 -37.27 -11.66 9.47
C THR A 122 -37.26 -12.12 10.93
N GLY A 123 -36.23 -11.75 11.69
CA GLY A 123 -36.06 -12.08 13.09
C GLY A 123 -36.66 -11.05 14.05
N THR A 124 -36.42 -11.23 15.34
CA THR A 124 -36.91 -10.32 16.40
C THR A 124 -35.95 -9.17 16.71
N ASP A 125 -34.74 -9.16 16.14
CA ASP A 125 -33.70 -8.16 16.42
C ASP A 125 -33.63 -7.10 15.33
N GLN A 126 -34.55 -6.12 15.41
CA GLN A 126 -34.60 -4.98 14.49
C GLN A 126 -33.35 -4.08 14.59
N GLY A 127 -32.67 -4.07 15.74
CA GLY A 127 -31.43 -3.31 15.93
C GLY A 127 -30.29 -3.89 15.09
N ALA A 128 -30.15 -5.22 15.08
CA ALA A 128 -29.18 -5.90 14.24
C ALA A 128 -29.41 -5.64 12.75
N ALA A 129 -30.67 -5.67 12.28
CA ALA A 129 -30.99 -5.40 10.88
C ALA A 129 -30.53 -4.01 10.40
N ALA A 130 -30.75 -2.97 11.23
CA ALA A 130 -30.33 -1.61 10.92
C ALA A 130 -28.79 -1.48 10.84
N VAL A 131 -28.06 -2.05 11.81
CA VAL A 131 -26.58 -2.03 11.82
C VAL A 131 -26.00 -2.73 10.59
N LEU A 132 -26.60 -3.87 10.20
CA LEU A 132 -26.17 -4.62 9.02
C LEU A 132 -26.42 -3.86 7.72
N GLN A 133 -27.52 -3.10 7.66
CA GLN A 133 -27.83 -2.25 6.52
C GLN A 133 -26.86 -1.06 6.38
N ASP A 134 -26.46 -0.45 7.51
CA ASP A 134 -25.43 0.60 7.52
C ASP A 134 -24.08 0.05 7.05
N CYS A 135 -23.72 -1.15 7.51
CA CYS A 135 -22.52 -1.85 7.06
C CYS A 135 -22.58 -2.15 5.56
N PHE A 136 -23.72 -2.66 5.05
CA PHE A 136 -23.91 -2.90 3.62
C PHE A 136 -23.69 -1.63 2.80
N THR A 137 -24.29 -0.51 3.23
CA THR A 137 -24.14 0.79 2.57
C THR A 137 -22.68 1.25 2.57
N THR A 138 -21.99 1.15 3.70
CA THR A 138 -20.57 1.51 3.83
C THR A 138 -19.67 0.70 2.90
N PHE A 139 -19.91 -0.61 2.78
CA PHE A 139 -19.16 -1.45 1.85
C PHE A 139 -19.53 -1.18 0.38
N GLY A 140 -20.75 -0.73 0.10
CA GLY A 140 -21.16 -0.22 -1.21
C GLY A 140 -20.35 1.01 -1.61
N ASP A 141 -20.24 2.00 -0.72
CA ASP A 141 -19.43 3.20 -0.95
C ASP A 141 -17.95 2.85 -1.16
N ALA A 142 -17.41 1.91 -0.37
CA ALA A 142 -16.04 1.44 -0.52
C ALA A 142 -15.81 0.79 -1.90
N VAL A 143 -16.76 0.00 -2.41
CA VAL A 143 -16.70 -0.59 -3.75
C VAL A 143 -16.60 0.48 -4.82
N ASP A 144 -17.40 1.54 -4.71
CA ASP A 144 -17.39 2.63 -5.69
C ASP A 144 -16.10 3.45 -5.62
N GLN A 145 -15.61 3.76 -4.41
CA GLN A 145 -14.31 4.42 -4.23
C GLN A 145 -13.16 3.61 -4.81
N MET A 146 -13.13 2.29 -4.59
CA MET A 146 -12.07 1.43 -5.15
C MET A 146 -12.10 1.38 -6.68
N ARG A 147 -13.30 1.42 -7.30
CA ARG A 147 -13.43 1.54 -8.77
C ARG A 147 -12.85 2.85 -9.28
N CYS A 148 -13.14 3.95 -8.60
CA CYS A 148 -12.55 5.25 -8.90
C CYS A 148 -11.01 5.20 -8.78
N SER A 149 -10.47 4.64 -7.70
CA SER A 149 -9.02 4.51 -7.50
C SER A 149 -8.33 3.69 -8.60
N ILE A 150 -8.95 2.62 -9.10
CA ILE A 150 -8.41 1.87 -10.25
C ILE A 150 -8.38 2.75 -11.50
N ASN A 151 -9.44 3.51 -11.77
CA ASN A 151 -9.49 4.40 -12.91
C ASN A 151 -8.41 5.49 -12.83
N GLU A 152 -8.25 6.12 -11.66
CA GLU A 152 -7.19 7.10 -11.39
C GLU A 152 -5.80 6.49 -11.58
N MET A 153 -5.57 5.28 -11.05
CA MET A 153 -4.28 4.60 -11.20
C MET A 153 -3.97 4.27 -12.66
N ARG A 154 -4.97 3.95 -13.48
CA ARG A 154 -4.80 3.77 -14.93
C ARG A 154 -4.44 5.07 -15.64
N HIS A 155 -4.92 6.22 -15.17
CA HIS A 155 -4.51 7.52 -15.70
C HIS A 155 -3.08 7.88 -15.32
N ILE A 156 -2.62 7.50 -14.13
CA ILE A 156 -1.25 7.76 -13.64
C ILE A 156 -0.23 6.86 -14.37
N ASN A 157 -0.62 5.62 -14.70
CA ASN A 157 0.26 4.65 -15.37
C ASN A 157 0.22 4.71 -16.91
N SER A 158 -0.42 5.75 -17.49
CA SER A 158 -0.49 6.01 -18.94
C SER A 158 0.56 7.02 -19.39
#